data_AF-A0A258KP67-F1
#
_entry.id   AF-A0A258KP67-F1
#
_cell.length_a   1.000
_cell.length_b   1.000
_cell.length_c   1.000
_cell.angle_alpha   90.00
_cell.angle_beta   90.00
_cell.angle_gamma   90.00
#
_symmetry.space_group_name_H-M   'P 1'
#
loop_
_entity.id
_entity.type
_entity.pdbx_description
1 polymer ?
#
loop_
_entity_poly.entity_id
_entity_poly.type
_entity_poly.pdbx_seq_one_letter_code
_entity_poly.pdbx_strand_id
1 'polypeptide(L)'
;REENCFKVFTLDGKFLHRIDMPGMHVCRPVLDGENLYAGVCWSNDEAGKMIGGNSGFVTILDASNKVISNPGGNAPVYKNNVLQATLQAPGQMFQHCHDVCIDEDKNIYVCQWNANNTSPVKLTRV
;
A
#
# COMPACT_ATOMS: atom_id res chain seq x y z
N ARG A 1 9.88 -5.71 -3.55
CA ARG A 1 8.86 -4.77 -4.05
C ARG A 1 8.48 -5.08 -5.49
N GLU A 2 9.45 -5.43 -6.36
CA GLU A 2 9.21 -5.75 -7.78
C GLU A 2 8.17 -6.84 -8.04
N GLU A 3 8.13 -7.90 -7.22
CA GLU A 3 7.11 -8.95 -7.34
C GLU A 3 5.69 -8.51 -6.94
N ASN A 4 5.54 -7.28 -6.44
CA ASN A 4 4.27 -6.69 -6.03
C ASN A 4 3.48 -7.62 -5.09
N CYS A 5 4.11 -8.06 -4.01
CA CYS A 5 3.49 -8.97 -3.04
C CYS A 5 4.12 -8.83 -1.64
N PHE A 6 3.37 -9.28 -0.65
CA PHE A 6 3.93 -9.70 0.64
C PHE A 6 4.18 -11.20 0.62
N LYS A 7 5.29 -11.63 1.22
CA LYS A 7 5.61 -13.05 1.43
C LYS A 7 5.52 -13.33 2.92
N VAL A 8 4.73 -14.33 3.29
CA VAL A 8 4.47 -14.72 4.67
C VAL A 8 5.30 -15.95 5.00
N PHE A 9 6.00 -15.90 6.13
CA PHE A 9 6.88 -16.96 6.60
C PHE A 9 6.54 -17.32 8.04
N THR A 10 6.83 -18.56 8.44
CA THR A 10 6.93 -18.94 9.85
C THR A 10 8.11 -18.24 10.52
N LEU A 11 8.16 -18.25 11.86
CA LEU A 11 9.29 -17.68 12.62
C LEU A 11 10.61 -18.43 12.38
N ASP A 12 10.55 -19.71 12.01
CA ASP A 12 11.72 -20.50 11.58
C ASP A 12 12.05 -20.33 10.07
N GLY A 13 11.40 -19.38 9.38
CA GLY A 13 11.76 -18.97 8.02
C GLY A 13 11.17 -19.82 6.89
N LYS A 14 10.18 -20.68 7.16
CA LYS A 14 9.50 -21.47 6.13
C LYS A 14 8.46 -20.62 5.43
N PHE A 15 8.50 -20.61 4.10
CA PHE A 15 7.50 -19.93 3.29
C PHE A 15 6.12 -20.57 3.49
N LEU A 16 5.10 -19.75 3.74
CA LEU A 16 3.72 -20.18 3.90
C LEU A 16 2.91 -19.86 2.65
N HIS A 17 2.79 -18.58 2.32
CA HIS A 17 2.04 -18.11 1.17
C HIS A 17 2.47 -16.67 0.79
N ARG A 18 1.96 -16.19 -0.34
CA ARG A 18 2.11 -14.81 -0.79
C ARG A 18 0.75 -14.11 -0.82
N ILE A 19 0.77 -12.80 -0.63
CA ILE A 19 -0.38 -11.91 -0.76
C ILE A 19 -0.08 -11.01 -1.94
N ASP A 20 -0.82 -11.19 -3.04
CA ASP A 20 -0.60 -10.44 -4.27
C ASP A 20 -1.17 -9.03 -4.21
N MET A 21 -0.33 -8.08 -4.60
CA MET A 21 -0.59 -6.64 -4.58
C MET A 21 -0.40 -6.07 -5.99
N PRO A 22 -1.13 -6.57 -7.01
CA PRO A 22 -0.84 -6.28 -8.41
C PRO A 22 -0.80 -4.77 -8.68
N GLY A 23 0.27 -4.34 -9.35
CA GLY A 23 0.48 -2.93 -9.67
C GLY A 23 0.93 -2.06 -8.49
N MET A 24 1.11 -2.62 -7.29
CA MET A 24 1.52 -1.88 -6.10
C MET A 24 2.91 -2.32 -5.64
N HIS A 25 3.87 -1.40 -5.71
CA HIS A 25 5.22 -1.60 -5.16
C HIS A 25 5.21 -1.30 -3.66
N VAL A 26 4.55 -2.19 -2.92
CA VAL A 26 4.39 -2.13 -1.46
C VAL A 26 5.72 -2.18 -0.73
N CYS A 27 5.83 -1.39 0.34
CA CYS A 27 7.03 -1.29 1.16
C CYS A 27 7.00 -2.29 2.33
N ARG A 28 7.06 -1.79 3.56
CA ARG A 28 7.03 -2.59 4.77
C ARG A 28 5.57 -2.81 5.21
N PRO A 29 5.19 -4.03 5.63
CA PRO A 29 3.92 -4.23 6.30
C PRO A 29 3.97 -3.62 7.71
N VAL A 30 2.98 -2.78 8.03
CA VAL A 30 2.79 -2.17 9.35
C VAL A 30 1.53 -2.77 9.95
N LEU A 31 1.69 -3.61 10.96
CA LEU A 31 0.58 -4.29 11.62
C LEU A 31 0.05 -3.43 12.77
N ASP A 32 -1.25 -3.19 12.80
CA ASP A 32 -1.91 -2.53 13.91
C ASP A 32 -3.36 -3.02 14.05
N GLY A 33 -3.69 -3.61 15.20
CA GLY A 33 -4.94 -4.32 15.42
C GLY A 33 -5.10 -5.50 14.45
N GLU A 34 -6.21 -5.52 13.73
CA GLU A 34 -6.53 -6.54 12.71
C GLU A 34 -6.07 -6.14 11.30
N ASN A 35 -5.49 -4.96 11.13
CA ASN A 35 -5.16 -4.42 9.83
C ASN A 35 -3.65 -4.46 9.56
N LEU A 36 -3.33 -4.64 8.28
CA LEU A 36 -2.00 -4.38 7.73
C LEU A 36 -2.07 -3.11 6.89
N TYR A 37 -1.23 -2.14 7.22
CA TYR A 37 -1.07 -0.90 6.47
C TYR A 37 0.27 -0.94 5.74
N ALA A 38 0.32 -0.39 4.53
CA ALA A 38 1.59 -0.23 3.82
C ALA A 38 1.59 1.01 2.93
N GLY A 39 2.75 1.65 2.85
CA GLY A 39 3.04 2.60 1.78
C GLY A 39 3.28 1.86 0.45
N VAL A 40 2.65 2.36 -0.60
CA VAL A 40 2.93 2.02 -2.00
C VAL A 40 3.88 3.08 -2.53
N CYS A 41 5.15 2.73 -2.74
CA CYS A 41 6.17 3.72 -3.15
C CYS A 41 5.97 4.17 -4.59
N TRP A 42 5.55 3.23 -5.43
CA TRP A 42 5.19 3.43 -6.82
C TRP A 42 4.03 2.51 -7.18
N SER A 43 3.24 2.92 -8.17
CA SER A 43 2.28 2.05 -8.82
C SER A 43 2.61 1.85 -10.28
N ASN A 44 2.02 0.83 -10.88
CA ASN A 44 2.09 0.66 -12.32
C ASN A 44 1.13 1.65 -13.03
N ASP A 45 1.30 1.80 -14.34
CA ASP A 45 0.29 2.36 -15.23
C ASP A 45 -0.71 1.30 -15.67
N GLU A 46 -1.70 1.69 -16.48
CA GLU A 46 -2.72 0.78 -17.03
C GLU A 46 -2.12 -0.33 -17.91
N ALA A 47 -0.93 -0.11 -18.50
CA ALA A 47 -0.21 -1.09 -19.29
C ALA A 47 0.64 -2.05 -18.43
N GLY A 48 0.63 -1.88 -17.10
CA GLY A 48 1.36 -2.73 -16.16
C GLY A 48 2.84 -2.36 -15.99
N LYS A 49 3.27 -1.20 -16.48
CA LYS A 49 4.64 -0.72 -16.30
C LYS A 49 4.74 0.16 -15.06
N MET A 50 5.76 -0.05 -14.24
CA MET A 50 6.01 0.81 -13.06
C MET A 50 6.20 2.27 -13.48
N ILE A 51 5.47 3.16 -12.83
CA ILE A 51 5.63 4.61 -12.97
C ILE A 51 6.76 5.05 -12.04
N GLY A 52 7.92 5.41 -12.61
CA GLY A 52 9.09 5.90 -11.86
C GLY A 52 8.97 7.32 -11.30
N GLY A 53 7.76 7.89 -11.30
CA GLY A 53 7.43 9.20 -10.74
C GLY A 53 6.33 9.11 -9.70
N ASN A 54 5.66 10.24 -9.44
CA ASN A 54 4.61 10.35 -8.43
C ASN A 54 3.43 9.43 -8.77
N SER A 55 3.33 8.32 -8.04
CA SER A 55 2.32 7.28 -8.22
C SER A 55 2.02 6.51 -6.92
N GLY A 56 2.54 6.99 -5.80
CA GLY A 56 2.42 6.35 -4.51
C GLY A 56 1.11 6.65 -3.82
N PHE A 57 0.73 5.76 -2.91
CA PHE A 57 -0.47 5.87 -2.09
C PHE A 57 -0.35 4.95 -0.87
N VAL A 58 -1.41 4.82 -0.07
CA VAL A 58 -1.47 3.88 1.05
C VAL A 58 -2.41 2.74 0.70
N THR A 59 -2.06 1.52 1.10
CA THR A 59 -2.95 0.35 1.01
C THR A 59 -3.20 -0.23 2.39
N ILE A 60 -4.42 -0.72 2.61
CA ILE A 60 -4.89 -1.26 3.90
C ILE A 60 -5.56 -2.61 3.63
N LEU A 61 -5.07 -3.63 4.33
CA LEU A 61 -5.61 -4.98 4.28
C LEU A 61 -6.25 -5.34 5.63
N ASP A 62 -7.32 -6.15 5.58
CA ASP A 62 -7.92 -6.77 6.76
C ASP A 62 -7.15 -8.03 7.22
N ALA A 63 -7.60 -8.64 8.31
CA ALA A 63 -7.02 -9.85 8.89
C ALA A 63 -7.08 -11.09 7.95
N SER A 64 -7.89 -11.04 6.89
CA SER A 64 -7.97 -12.08 5.86
C SER A 64 -7.08 -11.77 4.65
N ASN A 65 -6.18 -10.78 4.78
CA ASN A 65 -5.29 -10.28 3.73
C ASN A 65 -6.02 -9.70 2.51
N LYS A 66 -7.26 -9.23 2.68
CA LYS A 66 -8.02 -8.57 1.62
C LYS A 66 -7.79 -7.07 1.69
N VAL A 67 -7.47 -6.44 0.57
CA VAL A 67 -7.37 -4.98 0.47
C VAL A 67 -8.76 -4.39 0.61
N ILE A 68 -8.96 -3.63 1.68
CA ILE A 68 -10.23 -2.99 2.03
C ILE A 68 -10.24 -1.49 1.71
N SER A 69 -9.07 -0.87 1.60
CA SER A 69 -8.96 0.56 1.30
C SER A 69 -7.61 0.92 0.69
N ASN A 70 -7.59 1.91 -0.20
CA ASN A 70 -6.38 2.49 -0.77
C ASN A 70 -6.42 4.02 -0.70
N PRO A 71 -6.16 4.67 0.46
CA PRO A 71 -6.12 6.13 0.52
C PRO A 71 -5.07 6.69 -0.46
N GLY A 72 -5.52 7.50 -1.42
CA GLY A 72 -4.66 8.00 -2.51
C GLY A 72 -4.60 7.11 -3.75
N GLY A 73 -5.14 5.91 -3.69
CA GLY A 73 -5.29 4.98 -4.80
C GLY A 73 -6.74 4.85 -5.23
N ASN A 74 -6.97 4.14 -6.33
CA ASN A 74 -8.31 3.71 -6.71
C ASN A 74 -8.85 2.69 -5.71
N ALA A 75 -10.18 2.67 -5.55
CA ALA A 75 -10.84 1.68 -4.70
C ALA A 75 -10.46 0.25 -5.15
N PRO A 76 -10.21 -0.67 -4.21
CA PRO A 76 -9.82 -2.04 -4.58
C PRO A 76 -10.95 -2.74 -5.33
N VAL A 77 -10.62 -3.33 -6.48
CA VAL A 77 -11.56 -4.10 -7.30
C VAL A 77 -11.19 -5.57 -7.24
N TYR A 78 -12.18 -6.42 -6.98
CA TYR A 78 -12.03 -7.87 -6.98
C TYR A 78 -12.88 -8.49 -8.11
N LYS A 79 -12.27 -9.36 -8.92
CA LYS A 79 -12.97 -10.21 -9.89
C LYS A 79 -12.74 -11.66 -9.51
N ASN A 80 -13.81 -12.42 -9.28
CA ASN A 80 -13.73 -13.82 -8.83
C ASN A 80 -12.83 -13.99 -7.59
N ASN A 81 -12.96 -13.07 -6.62
CA ASN A 81 -12.14 -13.03 -5.40
C ASN A 81 -10.63 -12.79 -5.62
N VAL A 82 -10.21 -12.37 -6.81
CA VAL A 82 -8.83 -11.98 -7.12
C VAL A 82 -8.73 -10.46 -7.20
N LEU A 83 -7.79 -9.87 -6.45
CA LEU A 83 -7.51 -8.44 -6.49
C LEU A 83 -7.02 -8.03 -7.89
N GLN A 84 -7.56 -6.95 -8.42
CA GLN A 84 -7.12 -6.37 -9.68
C GLN A 84 -6.05 -5.31 -9.44
N ALA A 85 -5.28 -5.00 -10.49
CA ALA A 85 -4.22 -3.99 -10.39
C ALA A 85 -4.78 -2.65 -9.91
N THR A 86 -4.09 -2.03 -8.95
CA THR A 86 -4.48 -0.75 -8.36
C THR A 86 -3.52 0.34 -8.79
N LEU A 87 -4.06 1.50 -9.16
CA LEU A 87 -3.32 2.68 -9.58
C LEU A 87 -3.57 3.83 -8.58
N GLN A 88 -2.69 4.83 -8.60
CA GLN A 88 -2.96 6.10 -7.92
C GLN A 88 -4.25 6.73 -8.45
N ALA A 89 -5.08 7.28 -7.56
CA ALA A 89 -6.30 7.98 -7.99
C ALA A 89 -5.97 9.36 -8.57
N PRO A 90 -6.77 9.87 -9.54
CA PRO A 90 -6.57 11.20 -10.10
C PRO A 90 -6.62 12.31 -9.04
N GLY A 91 -5.75 13.32 -9.19
CA GLY A 91 -5.74 14.52 -8.31
C GLY A 91 -5.21 14.27 -6.89
N GLN A 92 -4.57 13.13 -6.64
CA GLN A 92 -4.02 12.80 -5.32
C GLN A 92 -2.70 13.50 -5.04
N MET A 93 -2.47 13.79 -3.77
CA MET A 93 -1.32 14.59 -3.31
C MET A 93 -0.07 13.75 -3.00
N PHE A 94 -0.22 12.43 -2.97
CA PHE A 94 0.87 11.53 -2.62
C PHE A 94 1.89 11.37 -3.75
N GLN A 95 3.15 11.18 -3.37
CA GLN A 95 4.29 11.06 -4.28
C GLN A 95 4.89 9.66 -4.19
N HIS A 96 5.89 9.45 -3.34
CA HIS A 96 6.50 8.13 -3.13
C HIS A 96 6.27 7.66 -1.70
N CYS A 97 5.07 7.17 -1.39
CA CYS A 97 4.70 6.70 -0.04
C CYS A 97 5.58 5.52 0.37
N HIS A 98 6.60 5.80 1.17
CA HIS A 98 7.64 4.83 1.51
C HIS A 98 7.27 4.04 2.77
N ASP A 99 6.62 4.67 3.72
CA ASP A 99 6.19 4.00 4.95
C ASP A 99 5.01 4.71 5.59
N VAL A 100 4.41 4.04 6.58
CA VAL A 100 3.31 4.57 7.39
C VAL A 100 3.57 4.35 8.87
N CYS A 101 3.01 5.23 9.70
CA CYS A 101 2.87 5.05 11.14
C CYS A 101 1.40 5.21 11.51
N ILE A 102 0.91 4.43 12.47
CA ILE A 102 -0.48 4.43 12.91
C ILE A 102 -0.51 4.86 14.38
N ASP A 103 -1.32 5.87 14.72
CA ASP A 103 -1.53 6.27 16.13
C ASP A 103 -2.70 5.51 16.77
N GLU A 104 -2.91 5.78 18.07
CA GLU A 104 -3.95 5.15 18.89
C GLU A 104 -5.38 5.41 18.40
N ASP A 105 -5.62 6.56 17.76
CA ASP A 105 -6.89 6.92 17.11
C ASP A 105 -7.03 6.33 15.70
N LYS A 106 -6.03 5.57 15.26
CA LYS A 106 -5.90 4.95 13.93
C LYS A 106 -5.79 5.96 12.79
N ASN A 107 -5.24 7.13 13.08
CA ASN A 107 -4.79 8.04 12.03
C ASN A 107 -3.51 7.49 11.39
N ILE A 108 -3.30 7.84 10.13
CA ILE A 108 -2.15 7.37 9.34
C ILE A 108 -1.20 8.54 9.10
N TYR A 109 0.07 8.37 9.44
CA TYR A 109 1.14 9.30 9.10
C TYR A 109 1.92 8.71 7.93
N VAL A 110 1.83 9.33 6.76
CA VAL A 110 2.42 8.83 5.53
C VAL A 110 3.77 9.49 5.30
N CYS A 111 4.84 8.70 5.38
CA CYS A 111 6.21 9.13 5.16
C CYS A 111 6.57 8.96 3.68
N GLN A 112 6.94 10.05 3.02
CA GLN A 112 7.20 10.06 1.58
C GLN A 112 8.70 10.22 1.30
N TRP A 113 9.23 9.39 0.41
CA TRP A 113 10.60 9.52 -0.08
C TRP A 113 10.65 10.43 -1.32
N ASN A 114 11.76 11.15 -1.52
CA ASN A 114 11.95 12.04 -2.67
C ASN A 114 10.71 12.91 -2.98
N ALA A 115 10.17 13.55 -1.94
CA ALA A 115 8.87 14.20 -1.98
C ALA A 115 8.94 15.67 -1.55
N ASN A 116 9.81 16.46 -2.20
CA ASN A 116 9.96 17.90 -1.99
C ASN A 116 10.15 18.32 -0.52
N ASN A 117 10.87 17.50 0.27
CA ASN A 117 11.06 17.72 1.71
C ASN A 117 9.75 17.87 2.51
N THR A 118 8.67 17.25 2.04
CA THR A 118 7.39 17.26 2.76
C THR A 118 7.52 16.57 4.11
N SER A 119 6.90 17.16 5.14
CA SER A 119 6.67 16.44 6.40
C SER A 119 5.68 15.29 6.18
N PRO A 120 5.62 14.30 7.09
CA PRO A 120 4.63 13.24 7.00
C PRO A 120 3.21 13.79 6.87
N VAL A 121 2.46 13.26 5.91
CA VAL A 121 1.05 13.66 5.69
C VAL A 121 0.18 12.87 6.65
N LYS A 122 -0.60 13.56 7.48
CA LYS A 122 -1.57 12.92 8.38
C LYS A 122 -2.91 12.71 7.66
N LEU A 123 -3.40 11.47 7.66
CA LEU A 123 -4.78 11.13 7.34
C LEU A 123 -5.54 10.86 8.63
N THR A 124 -6.61 11.60 8.86
CA THR A 124 -7.48 11.39 10.00
C THR A 124 -8.47 10.26 9.72
N ARG A 125 -8.66 9.36 10.67
CA ARG A 125 -9.72 8.34 10.57
C ARG A 125 -11.09 9.03 10.55
N VAL A 126 -11.96 8.61 9.63
CA VAL A 126 -13.37 9.04 9.54
C VAL A 126 -14.34 7.89 9.78
#